data_AF-A0A392TPA3-F1
#
_entry.id   AF-A0A392TPA3-F1
#
_cell.length_a   1.000
_cell.length_b   1.000
_cell.length_c   1.000
_cell.angle_alpha   90.00
_cell.angle_beta   90.00
_cell.angle_gamma   90.00
#
_symmetry.space_group_name_H-M   'P 1'
#
loop_
_entity.id
_entity.type
_entity.pdbx_description
1 polymer ?
#
loop_
_entity_poly.entity_id
_entity_poly.type
_entity_poly.pdbx_seq_one_letter_code
_entity_poly.pdbx_strand_id
1 'polypeptide(L)' 'MTYEIGGECPVDDALAQGLMLKGCEPLPRRRCHPKSPINYVEPTPFPDSLWTYPPDTSIIWDSYACKSYQCLV' A
#
# COMPACT_ATOMS: atom_id res chain seq x y z
N MET A 1 -0.11 -18.24 -6.04
CA MET A 1 0.68 -17.20 -5.34
C MET A 1 1.88 -17.88 -4.74
N THR A 2 3.06 -17.67 -5.33
CA THR A 2 4.34 -18.12 -4.79
C THR A 2 4.98 -16.91 -4.13
N TYR A 3 5.12 -16.94 -2.81
CA TYR A 3 5.83 -15.93 -2.04
C TYR A 3 6.63 -16.65 -0.96
N GLU A 4 7.72 -16.02 -0.52
CA GLU A 4 8.52 -16.55 0.57
C GLU A 4 7.83 -16.29 1.92
N ILE A 5 7.74 -17.32 2.75
CA ILE A 5 7.17 -17.18 4.09
C ILE A 5 8.10 -16.28 4.91
N GLY A 6 7.57 -15.18 5.45
CA GLY A 6 8.35 -14.15 6.14
C GLY A 6 9.10 -13.18 5.23
N GLY A 7 8.98 -13.30 3.90
CA GLY A 7 9.50 -12.33 2.94
C GLY A 7 8.52 -11.19 2.65
N GLU A 8 8.83 -10.39 1.64
CA GLU A 8 7.91 -9.37 1.11
C GLU A 8 6.76 -10.01 0.32
N CYS A 9 5.54 -9.52 0.53
CA CYS A 9 4.40 -9.93 -0.27
C CYS A 9 4.50 -9.36 -1.70
N PRO A 10 4.10 -10.13 -2.73
CA PRO A 10 3.92 -9.59 -4.06
C PRO A 10 2.76 -8.59 -4.10
N VAL A 11 2.78 -7.69 -5.08
CA VAL A 11 1.72 -6.72 -5.32
C VAL A 11 0.51 -7.44 -5.92
N ASP A 12 -0.55 -7.58 -5.12
CA ASP A 12 -1.74 -8.37 -5.43
C ASP A 12 -3.05 -7.66 -5.06
N ASP A 13 -3.03 -6.32 -5.00
CA ASP A 13 -4.17 -5.48 -4.64
C ASP A 13 -5.40 -5.76 -5.52
N ALA A 14 -5.20 -5.92 -6.84
CA ALA A 14 -6.29 -6.23 -7.77
C ALA A 14 -6.94 -7.60 -7.49
N LEU A 15 -6.13 -8.59 -7.07
CA LEU A 15 -6.64 -9.90 -6.69
C LEU A 15 -7.40 -9.82 -5.36
N ALA A 16 -6.87 -9.08 -4.39
CA ALA A 16 -7.54 -8.84 -3.12
C ALA A 16 -8.91 -8.17 -3.32
N GLN A 17 -8.98 -7.10 -4.13
CA GLN A 17 -10.23 -6.44 -4.48
C GLN A 17 -11.22 -7.40 -5.16
N GLY A 18 -10.73 -8.24 -6.10
CA GLY A 18 -11.55 -9.25 -6.76
C GLY A 18 -12.15 -10.26 -5.77
N LEU A 19 -11.36 -10.74 -4.80
CA LEU A 19 -11.82 -11.65 -3.75
C LEU A 19 -12.87 -11.00 -2.84
N MET A 20 -12.66 -9.74 -2.44
CA MET A 20 -13.62 -8.97 -1.65
C MET A 20 -14.96 -8.82 -2.39
N LEU A 21 -14.93 -8.48 -3.67
CA LEU A 21 -16.14 -8.38 -4.51
C LEU A 21 -16.88 -9.72 -4.67
N LYS A 22 -16.19 -10.86 -4.49
CA LYS A 22 -16.78 -12.19 -4.49
C LYS A 22 -17.20 -12.68 -3.10
N GLY A 23 -17.14 -11.82 -2.07
CA GLY A 23 -17.56 -12.14 -0.72
C GLY A 23 -16.53 -12.93 0.08
N CYS A 24 -15.27 -12.99 -0.36
CA CYS A 24 -14.18 -13.65 0.38
C CYS A 24 -13.58 -12.71 1.45
N GLU A 25 -14.44 -12.16 2.29
CA GLU A 25 -14.07 -11.37 3.48
C GLU A 25 -14.23 -12.25 4.72
N PRO A 26 -13.19 -12.47 5.55
CA PRO A 26 -11.86 -11.88 5.47
C PRO A 26 -10.96 -12.54 4.41
N LEU A 27 -10.07 -11.74 3.83
CA LEU A 27 -9.06 -12.25 2.88
C LEU A 27 -8.20 -13.37 3.51
N PRO A 28 -7.72 -14.34 2.72
CA PRO A 28 -6.81 -15.36 3.20
C PRO A 28 -5.60 -14.76 3.91
N ARG A 29 -5.30 -15.24 5.12
CA ARG A 29 -4.13 -14.77 5.87
C ARG A 29 -2.86 -15.01 5.07
N ARG A 30 -2.14 -13.92 4.78
CA ARG A 30 -0.84 -13.94 4.15
C ARG A 30 0.22 -14.34 5.17
N ARG A 31 1.19 -15.16 4.76
CA ARG A 31 2.36 -15.52 5.57
C ARG A 31 3.61 -14.72 5.17
N CYS A 32 3.41 -13.53 4.62
CA CYS A 32 4.46 -12.60 4.19
C CYS A 32 4.19 -11.22 4.81
N HIS A 33 5.21 -10.37 4.83
CA HIS A 33 5.11 -8.99 5.31
C HIS A 33 4.69 -8.07 4.17
N PRO A 34 3.82 -7.08 4.44
CA PRO A 34 3.55 -6.03 3.47
C PRO A 34 4.87 -5.30 3.17
N LYS A 35 5.06 -4.91 1.90
CA LYS A 35 6.18 -4.06 1.50
C LYS A 35 6.14 -2.77 2.32
N SER A 36 7.30 -2.22 2.67
CA SER A 36 7.42 -0.91 3.31
C SER A 36 7.93 0.13 2.31
N PRO A 37 7.56 1.42 2.48
CA PRO A 37 8.14 2.49 1.68
C PRO A 37 9.64 2.63 1.99
N ILE A 38 10.48 2.64 0.95
CA ILE A 38 11.94 2.67 1.08
C ILE A 38 12.42 3.97 1.75
N ASN A 39 11.77 5.09 1.43
CA ASN A 39 12.16 6.43 1.89
C ASN A 39 11.03 7.04 2.73
N TYR A 40 10.49 6.26 3.67
CA TYR A 40 9.46 6.76 4.57
C TYR A 40 9.98 7.95 5.37
N VAL A 41 9.20 9.04 5.36
CA VAL A 41 9.43 10.21 6.19
C VAL A 41 8.29 10.31 7.18
N GLU A 42 8.62 10.53 8.44
CA GLU A 42 7.62 10.69 9.49
C GLU A 42 6.72 11.90 9.18
N PRO A 43 5.38 11.73 9.21
CA PRO A 43 4.45 12.80 8.89
C PRO A 43 4.57 13.96 9.89
N THR A 44 4.12 15.14 9.46
CA THR A 44 4.09 16.32 10.34
C THR A 44 3.22 16.06 11.57
N PRO A 45 3.57 16.61 12.73
CA PRO A 45 2.75 16.47 13.92
C PRO A 45 1.39 17.18 13.73
N PHE A 46 0.41 16.79 14.55
CA PHE A 46 -0.84 17.54 14.66
C PHE A 46 -0.54 18.96 15.19
N PRO A 47 -1.16 20.02 14.62
CA PRO A 47 -2.28 20.02 13.68
C PRO A 47 -1.90 20.09 12.18
N ASP A 48 -0.62 20.27 11.86
CA ASP A 48 -0.15 20.57 10.50
C ASP A 48 -0.37 19.41 9.51
N SER A 49 -0.55 18.19 9.99
CA SER A 49 -0.87 17.01 9.17
C SER A 49 -2.29 16.97 8.59
N LEU A 50 -3.24 17.79 9.07
CA LEU A 50 -4.64 17.67 8.64
C LEU A 50 -4.87 18.07 7.18
N TRP A 51 -4.04 18.94 6.62
CA TRP A 51 -4.27 19.57 5.32
C TRP A 51 -3.03 19.58 4.42
N THR A 52 -2.00 18.81 4.77
CA THR A 52 -0.76 18.71 3.99
C THR A 52 -0.66 17.34 3.35
N TYR A 53 -0.33 17.31 2.05
CA TYR A 53 0.02 16.06 1.39
C TYR A 53 1.37 15.60 1.92
N PRO A 54 1.48 14.37 2.44
CA PRO A 54 2.78 13.83 2.83
C PRO A 54 3.66 13.64 1.59
N PRO A 55 4.98 13.47 1.74
CA PRO A 55 5.87 13.27 0.61
C PRO A 55 5.48 12.02 -0.19
N ASP A 56 5.69 12.04 -1.51
CA ASP A 56 5.40 10.88 -2.39
C ASP A 56 6.08 9.59 -1.90
N THR A 57 7.20 9.71 -1.20
CA THR A 57 7.95 8.56 -0.67
C THR A 57 7.28 7.82 0.48
N SER A 58 6.22 8.39 1.07
CA SER A 58 5.44 7.78 2.15
C SER A 58 4.51 6.66 1.68
N ILE A 59 4.24 6.56 0.37
CA ILE A 59 3.33 5.58 -0.23
C ILE A 59 4.06 4.58 -1.12
N ILE A 60 3.50 3.37 -1.20
CA ILE A 60 3.91 2.34 -2.15
C ILE A 60 3.05 2.48 -3.39
N TRP A 61 3.66 2.95 -4.48
CA TRP A 61 2.97 3.28 -5.72
C TRP A 61 2.77 2.10 -6.66
N ASP A 62 3.24 0.90 -6.32
CA ASP A 62 3.38 -0.21 -7.27
C ASP A 62 2.06 -0.58 -7.97
N SER A 63 0.93 -0.49 -7.27
CA SER A 63 -0.41 -0.79 -7.80
C SER A 63 -1.02 0.34 -8.65
N TYR A 64 -0.47 1.55 -8.59
CA TYR A 64 -0.97 2.72 -9.31
C TYR A 64 -0.15 2.99 -10.58
N ALA A 65 -0.81 3.38 -11.67
CA ALA A 65 -0.13 3.84 -12.89
C ALA A 65 0.60 5.17 -12.64
N CYS A 66 -0.05 6.06 -11.90
CA CYS A 66 0.53 7.31 -11.40
C CYS A 66 1.43 7.04 -10.19
N LYS A 67 2.59 7.72 -10.12
CA LYS A 67 3.64 7.50 -9.10
C LYS A 67 3.89 8.71 -8.19
N SER A 68 2.99 9.69 -8.19
CA SER A 68 3.05 10.88 -7.33
C SER A 68 1.66 11.41 -7.02
N TYR A 69 1.50 12.14 -5.93
CA TYR A 69 0.22 12.78 -5.61
C TYR A 69 -0.20 13.79 -6.68
N GLN A 70 0.76 14.38 -7.39
CA GLN A 70 0.49 15.37 -8.44
C GLN A 70 -0.32 14.80 -9.61
N CYS A 71 -0.17 13.51 -9.93
CA CYS A 71 -0.93 12.88 -11.03
C CYS A 71 -2.17 12.10 -10.56
N LEU A 72 -2.46 12.09 -9.26
CA LEU A 72 -3.68 11.53 -8.70
C LEU A 72 -4.83 12.55 -8.62
N VAL A 73 -4.52 13.85 -8.80
CA VAL A 73 -5.47 14.96 -8.81
C VAL A 73 -6.14 15.11 -10.18
#